data_AF-A0A916L8H2-F1
#
_entry.id   AF-A0A916L8H2-F1
#
_cell.length_a   1.000
_cell.length_b   1.000
_cell.length_c   1.000
_cell.angle_alpha   90.00
_cell.angle_beta   90.00
_cell.angle_gamma   90.00
#
_symmetry.space_group_name_H-M   'P 1'
#
loop_
_entity.id
_entity.type
_entity.pdbx_description
1 polymer ?
#
loop_
_entity_poly.entity_id
_entity_poly.type
_entity_poly.pdbx_seq_one_letter_code
_entity_poly.pdbx_strand_id
1 'polypeptide(L)'
;MYRRQPSYDDIPANVMPIDWYLHVRHAVGGEIAMLPETMAVYRRHAHGIWHSAYTDRRQFWETRGHGMAATLEAMLDLVHGHREREAIVGEVSAWVLREIGKTPGRQGRALLLKSIADHPRMTMLSLQHRWAQTPWRRFKRRLSTELSSLAALAYATRRRALEGRDGGYRETTSPPTGRGRNVRGSHA
;
A
#
# COMPACT_ATOMS: atom_id res chain seq x y z
N MET A 1 5.38 25.99 12.76
CA MET A 1 4.51 27.11 12.28
C MET A 1 5.10 27.68 11.00
N TYR A 2 4.29 28.09 10.02
CA TYR A 2 4.83 28.73 8.81
C TYR A 2 5.02 30.22 9.01
N ARG A 3 6.05 30.78 8.38
CA ARG A 3 6.10 32.21 8.12
C ARG A 3 5.03 32.54 7.07
N ARG A 4 4.15 33.50 7.37
CA ARG A 4 3.12 33.98 6.44
C ARG A 4 3.77 34.49 5.15
N GLN A 5 3.26 34.05 4.00
CA GLN A 5 3.65 34.58 2.69
C GLN A 5 2.76 35.78 2.29
N PRO A 6 3.21 36.66 1.37
CA PRO A 6 2.47 37.87 0.99
C PRO A 6 1.08 37.61 0.40
N SER A 7 0.89 36.52 -0.35
CA SER A 7 -0.39 36.12 -0.94
C SER A 7 -0.45 34.59 -1.11
N TYR A 8 -1.67 34.07 -1.26
CA TYR A 8 -2.02 32.68 -1.58
C TYR A 8 -3.03 32.59 -2.74
N ASP A 9 -3.24 33.68 -3.49
CA ASP A 9 -4.26 33.75 -4.56
C ASP A 9 -3.87 32.92 -5.79
N ASP A 10 -2.60 32.51 -5.85
CA ASP A 10 -2.00 31.68 -6.89
C ASP A 10 -2.12 30.18 -6.62
N ILE A 11 -2.76 29.75 -5.52
CA ILE A 11 -2.98 28.32 -5.25
C ILE A 11 -3.88 27.73 -6.34
N PRO A 12 -3.45 26.67 -7.05
CA PRO A 12 -4.28 26.06 -8.08
C PRO A 12 -5.62 25.55 -7.53
N ALA A 13 -6.68 25.71 -8.32
CA ALA A 13 -7.99 25.20 -7.98
C ALA A 13 -7.99 23.67 -7.83
N ASN A 14 -8.87 23.15 -6.99
CA ASN A 14 -9.09 21.70 -6.76
C ASN A 14 -7.92 20.94 -6.10
N VAL A 15 -6.88 21.63 -5.63
CA VAL A 15 -5.85 21.04 -4.76
C VAL A 15 -6.51 20.54 -3.48
N MET A 16 -6.40 19.24 -3.22
CA MET A 16 -6.86 18.60 -2.00
C MET A 16 -5.96 17.39 -1.66
N PRO A 17 -5.48 17.24 -0.42
CA PRO A 17 -5.73 18.13 0.70
C PRO A 17 -4.77 19.34 0.63
N ILE A 18 -5.30 20.53 0.91
CA ILE A 18 -4.58 21.80 0.73
C ILE A 18 -3.40 21.95 1.70
N ASP A 19 -3.47 21.32 2.87
CA ASP A 19 -2.41 21.31 3.87
C ASP A 19 -1.10 20.75 3.31
N TRP A 20 -1.15 19.66 2.54
CA TRP A 20 0.03 19.05 1.91
C TRP A 20 0.74 20.06 1.01
N TYR A 21 -0.01 20.75 0.13
CA TYR A 21 0.53 21.77 -0.75
C TYR A 21 1.15 22.93 0.04
N LEU A 22 0.45 23.43 1.05
CA LEU A 22 0.93 24.53 1.90
C LEU A 22 2.22 24.15 2.64
N HIS A 23 2.32 22.94 3.18
CA HIS A 23 3.54 22.44 3.83
C HIS A 23 4.74 22.54 2.88
N VAL A 24 4.61 22.01 1.67
CA VAL A 24 5.70 22.01 0.68
C VAL A 24 6.02 23.43 0.22
N ARG A 25 4.99 24.24 -0.09
CA ARG A 25 5.16 25.65 -0.50
C ARG A 25 5.96 26.45 0.52
N HIS A 26 5.65 26.27 1.81
CA HIS A 26 6.37 26.93 2.87
C HIS A 26 7.78 26.36 3.10
N ALA A 27 7.97 25.05 2.93
CA ALA A 27 9.28 24.38 3.03
C ALA A 27 10.24 24.78 1.90
N VAL A 28 9.72 25.05 0.70
CA VAL A 28 10.53 25.48 -0.45
C VAL A 28 11.04 26.91 -0.25
N GLY A 29 10.17 27.80 0.24
CA GLY A 29 10.48 29.23 0.41
C GLY A 29 11.08 29.61 1.78
N GLY A 30 11.27 28.66 2.69
CA GLY A 30 11.80 28.96 4.03
C GLY A 30 12.01 27.72 4.89
N GLU A 31 12.65 27.93 6.04
CA GLU A 31 12.89 26.87 7.01
C GLU A 31 11.61 26.54 7.80
N ILE A 32 11.43 25.27 8.14
CA ILE A 32 10.39 24.81 9.06
C ILE A 32 11.04 24.58 10.42
N ALA A 33 10.70 25.41 11.41
CA ALA A 33 11.10 25.19 12.78
C ALA A 33 10.22 24.11 13.44
N MET A 34 10.87 23.11 14.03
CA MET A 34 10.24 22.18 14.96
C MET A 34 10.19 22.81 16.35
N LEU A 35 9.03 22.78 17.00
CA LEU A 35 8.91 23.16 18.41
C LEU A 35 9.08 21.90 19.27
N PRO A 36 9.83 21.96 20.39
CA PRO A 36 10.09 20.79 21.22
C PRO A 36 8.87 20.34 22.04
N GLU A 37 7.85 21.19 22.19
CA GLU A 37 6.63 20.87 22.93
C GLU A 37 5.50 20.33 22.04
N THR A 38 4.61 19.53 22.65
CA THR A 38 3.38 19.09 21.99
C THR A 38 2.39 20.25 21.88
N MET A 39 2.23 20.79 20.67
CA MET A 39 1.38 21.97 20.42
C MET A 39 -0.04 21.65 19.95
N ALA A 40 -0.34 20.39 19.57
CA ALA A 40 -1.65 20.01 19.05
C ALA A 40 -1.97 18.53 19.30
N VAL A 41 -3.27 18.22 19.43
CA VAL A 41 -3.81 16.86 19.46
C VAL A 41 -4.70 16.66 18.24
N TYR A 42 -4.45 15.61 17.46
CA TYR A 42 -5.28 15.27 16.31
C TYR A 42 -6.57 14.58 16.77
N ARG A 43 -7.72 15.25 16.60
CA ARG A 43 -9.03 14.67 16.90
C ARG A 43 -9.67 14.12 15.63
N ARG A 44 -10.04 12.84 15.67
CA ARG A 44 -10.84 12.23 14.61
C ARG A 44 -12.30 12.61 14.81
N HIS A 45 -12.96 13.07 13.75
CA HIS A 45 -14.37 13.43 13.77
C HIS A 45 -15.06 12.90 12.51
N ALA A 46 -16.35 12.54 12.62
CA ALA A 46 -17.09 11.91 11.53
C ALA A 46 -17.17 12.75 10.24
N HIS A 47 -17.11 14.08 10.40
CA HIS A 47 -17.12 15.05 9.31
C HIS A 47 -15.73 15.38 8.76
N GLY A 48 -14.67 14.71 9.25
CA GLY A 48 -13.30 14.99 8.86
C GLY A 48 -12.99 14.40 7.51
N ILE A 49 -12.18 15.10 6.71
CA ILE A 49 -11.82 14.62 5.37
C ILE A 49 -11.17 13.24 5.40
N TRP A 50 -10.42 12.96 6.46
CA TRP A 50 -9.74 11.69 6.70
C TRP A 50 -10.62 10.63 7.36
N HIS A 51 -11.83 10.95 7.79
CA HIS A 51 -12.71 9.98 8.46
C HIS A 51 -13.02 8.79 7.54
N SER A 52 -13.49 9.07 6.31
CA SER A 52 -13.77 8.04 5.32
C SER A 52 -12.52 7.29 4.87
N ALA A 53 -11.32 7.87 4.97
CA ALA A 53 -10.09 7.13 4.66
C ALA A 53 -9.93 5.85 5.52
N TYR A 54 -10.50 5.86 6.73
CA TYR A 54 -10.48 4.71 7.65
C TYR A 54 -11.79 3.92 7.68
N THR A 55 -12.94 4.57 7.52
CA THR A 55 -14.26 3.92 7.65
C THR A 55 -14.84 3.43 6.33
N ASP A 56 -14.56 4.12 5.23
CA ASP A 56 -14.95 3.74 3.87
C ASP A 56 -13.90 4.20 2.86
N ARG A 57 -12.85 3.40 2.73
CA ARG A 57 -11.72 3.68 1.86
C ARG A 57 -12.16 3.88 0.40
N ARG A 58 -13.20 3.19 -0.05
CA ARG A 58 -13.72 3.31 -1.41
C ARG A 58 -14.31 4.70 -1.62
N GLN A 59 -15.24 5.10 -0.76
CA GLN A 59 -15.85 6.43 -0.80
C GLN A 59 -14.77 7.53 -0.74
N PHE A 60 -13.75 7.35 0.10
CA PHE A 60 -12.63 8.28 0.18
C PHE A 60 -11.96 8.48 -1.17
N TRP A 61 -11.46 7.41 -1.81
CA TRP A 61 -10.75 7.54 -3.09
C TRP A 61 -11.66 7.99 -4.24
N GLU A 62 -12.93 7.59 -4.26
CA GLU A 62 -13.91 8.07 -5.25
C GLU A 62 -14.14 9.59 -5.15
N THR A 63 -14.18 10.12 -3.92
CA THR A 63 -14.49 11.54 -3.68
C THR A 63 -13.23 12.42 -3.71
N ARG A 64 -12.10 11.89 -3.27
CA ARG A 64 -10.89 12.66 -2.92
C ARG A 64 -9.70 12.36 -3.82
N GLY A 65 -9.70 11.22 -4.52
CA GLY A 65 -8.54 10.75 -5.28
C GLY A 65 -8.08 11.71 -6.39
N HIS A 66 -9.01 12.29 -7.13
CA HIS A 66 -8.67 13.26 -8.19
C HIS A 66 -8.05 14.54 -7.62
N GLY A 67 -8.58 15.06 -6.51
CA GLY A 67 -7.97 16.20 -5.81
C GLY A 67 -6.56 15.91 -5.28
N MET A 68 -6.30 14.68 -4.82
CA MET A 68 -4.94 14.26 -4.42
C MET A 68 -3.97 14.26 -5.60
N ALA A 69 -4.42 13.79 -6.76
CA ALA A 69 -3.64 13.86 -7.98
C ALA A 69 -3.34 15.32 -8.39
N ALA A 70 -4.35 16.21 -8.32
CA ALA A 70 -4.19 17.63 -8.58
C ALA A 70 -3.18 18.30 -7.63
N THR A 71 -3.18 17.90 -6.35
CA THR A 71 -2.19 18.39 -5.36
C THR A 71 -0.76 18.05 -5.75
N LEU A 72 -0.52 16.80 -6.15
CA LEU A 72 0.82 16.35 -6.54
C LEU A 72 1.26 16.99 -7.85
N GLU A 73 0.34 17.18 -8.80
CA GLU A 73 0.60 17.93 -10.03
C GLU A 73 0.99 19.38 -9.72
N ALA A 74 0.25 20.06 -8.84
CA ALA A 74 0.55 21.43 -8.42
C ALA A 74 1.90 21.54 -7.67
N MET A 75 2.28 20.52 -6.91
CA MET A 75 3.58 20.50 -6.23
C MET A 75 4.77 20.50 -7.20
N LEU A 76 4.60 20.03 -8.43
CA LEU A 76 5.67 20.07 -9.43
C LEU A 76 6.10 21.49 -9.78
N ASP A 77 5.18 22.44 -9.72
CA ASP A 77 5.50 23.86 -9.95
C ASP A 77 6.29 24.45 -8.78
N LEU A 78 6.13 23.89 -7.56
CA LEU A 78 6.90 24.30 -6.38
C LEU A 78 8.33 23.73 -6.36
N VAL A 79 8.54 22.55 -6.96
CA VAL A 79 9.82 21.83 -6.88
C VAL A 79 10.53 21.74 -8.23
N HIS A 80 10.07 22.49 -9.22
CA HIS A 80 10.54 22.44 -10.59
C HIS A 80 12.07 22.54 -10.68
N GLY A 81 12.70 21.61 -11.42
CA GLY A 81 14.14 21.59 -11.63
C GLY A 81 14.93 20.89 -10.51
N HIS A 82 14.29 20.57 -9.38
CA HIS A 82 14.92 19.81 -8.30
C HIS A 82 14.63 18.31 -8.46
N ARG A 83 15.48 17.61 -9.23
CA ARG A 83 15.28 16.19 -9.60
C ARG A 83 14.97 15.26 -8.42
N GLU A 84 15.63 15.45 -7.28
CA GLU A 84 15.39 14.64 -6.08
C GLU A 84 13.99 14.87 -5.50
N ARG A 85 13.52 16.12 -5.49
CA ARG A 85 12.18 16.47 -4.99
C ARG A 85 11.10 16.02 -5.96
N GLU A 86 11.32 16.20 -7.26
CA GLU A 86 10.44 15.67 -8.31
C GLU A 86 10.33 14.13 -8.23
N ALA A 87 11.43 13.42 -7.92
CA ALA A 87 11.41 11.98 -7.72
C ALA A 87 10.53 11.55 -6.53
N ILE A 88 10.54 12.33 -5.43
CA ILE A 88 9.63 12.11 -4.29
C ILE A 88 8.18 12.31 -4.73
N VAL A 89 7.88 13.37 -5.49
CA VAL A 89 6.53 13.59 -6.03
C VAL A 89 6.11 12.41 -6.92
N GLY A 90 7.02 11.89 -7.76
CA GLY A 90 6.78 10.70 -8.58
C GLY A 90 6.47 9.44 -7.77
N GLU A 91 7.19 9.20 -6.68
CA GLU A 91 6.92 8.09 -5.76
C GLU A 91 5.52 8.18 -5.14
N VAL A 92 5.17 9.34 -4.59
CA VAL A 92 3.87 9.57 -3.95
C VAL A 92 2.75 9.49 -4.99
N SER A 93 2.98 10.00 -6.21
CA SER A 93 2.04 9.88 -7.35
C SER A 93 1.79 8.42 -7.72
N ALA A 94 2.82 7.59 -7.74
CA ALA A 94 2.69 6.15 -8.00
C ALA A 94 1.90 5.42 -6.90
N TRP A 95 1.94 5.92 -5.66
CA TRP A 95 1.07 5.44 -4.60
C TRP A 95 -0.37 5.92 -4.79
N VAL A 96 -0.62 7.21 -5.00
CA VAL A 96 -1.97 7.76 -5.20
C VAL A 96 -2.70 7.09 -6.36
N LEU A 97 -2.07 7.01 -7.55
CA LEU A 97 -2.67 6.37 -8.72
C LEU A 97 -2.97 4.89 -8.48
N ARG A 98 -2.11 4.20 -7.72
CA ARG A 98 -2.35 2.80 -7.33
C ARG A 98 -3.58 2.67 -6.41
N GLU A 99 -3.75 3.60 -5.47
CA GLU A 99 -4.89 3.57 -4.57
C GLU A 99 -6.21 3.89 -5.28
N ILE A 100 -6.22 4.90 -6.17
CA ILE A 100 -7.37 5.16 -7.04
C ILE A 100 -7.72 3.90 -7.85
N GLY A 101 -6.72 3.24 -8.43
CA GLY A 101 -6.90 2.02 -9.23
C GLY A 101 -7.38 0.78 -8.45
N LYS A 102 -7.35 0.78 -7.11
CA LYS A 102 -7.95 -0.28 -6.30
C LYS A 102 -9.46 -0.14 -6.14
N THR A 103 -10.02 1.03 -6.47
CA THR A 103 -11.46 1.27 -6.43
C THR A 103 -12.16 0.40 -7.48
N PRO A 104 -13.05 -0.52 -7.09
CA PRO A 104 -13.65 -1.47 -8.02
C PRO A 104 -14.65 -0.79 -8.97
N GLY A 105 -14.88 -1.43 -10.13
CA GLY A 105 -15.93 -1.06 -11.07
C GLY A 105 -15.55 0.03 -12.09
N ARG A 106 -16.53 0.41 -12.92
CA ARG A 106 -16.34 1.39 -14.02
C ARG A 106 -15.99 2.78 -13.51
N GLN A 107 -16.54 3.18 -12.35
CA GLN A 107 -16.32 4.49 -11.75
C GLN A 107 -14.87 4.69 -11.29
N GLY A 108 -14.30 3.72 -10.57
CA GLY A 108 -12.88 3.77 -10.17
C GLY A 108 -11.93 3.81 -11.37
N ARG A 109 -12.22 3.03 -12.42
CA ARG A 109 -11.44 3.07 -13.67
C ARG A 109 -11.55 4.42 -14.38
N ALA A 110 -12.76 4.98 -14.49
CA ALA A 110 -12.98 6.28 -15.11
C ALA A 110 -12.24 7.38 -14.33
N LEU A 111 -12.28 7.34 -13.00
CA LEU A 111 -11.55 8.25 -12.14
C LEU A 111 -10.04 8.16 -12.35
N LEU A 112 -9.48 6.95 -12.39
CA LEU A 112 -8.05 6.75 -12.67
C LEU A 112 -7.65 7.33 -14.03
N LEU A 113 -8.41 7.03 -15.08
CA LEU A 113 -8.14 7.52 -16.43
C LEU A 113 -8.25 9.04 -16.51
N LYS A 114 -9.24 9.63 -15.83
CA LYS A 114 -9.38 11.08 -15.71
C LYS A 114 -8.17 11.71 -15.01
N SER A 115 -7.75 11.17 -13.86
CA SER A 115 -6.57 11.66 -13.14
C SER A 115 -5.29 11.57 -13.99
N ILE A 116 -5.15 10.52 -14.81
CA ILE A 116 -4.02 10.37 -15.74
C ILE A 116 -4.08 11.42 -16.85
N ALA A 117 -5.25 11.63 -17.44
CA ALA A 117 -5.45 12.55 -18.56
C ALA A 117 -5.25 14.01 -18.13
N ASP A 118 -5.80 14.39 -16.97
CA ASP A 118 -5.74 15.77 -16.49
C ASP A 118 -4.36 16.15 -15.93
N HIS A 119 -3.56 15.17 -15.49
CA HIS A 119 -2.30 15.39 -14.79
C HIS A 119 -1.16 14.53 -15.37
N PRO A 120 -0.71 14.84 -16.61
CA PRO A 120 0.27 14.02 -17.32
C PRO A 120 1.68 14.10 -16.71
N ARG A 121 2.08 15.23 -16.11
CA ARG A 121 3.45 15.40 -15.57
C ARG A 121 3.67 14.48 -14.36
N MET A 122 2.79 14.54 -13.37
CA MET A 122 2.89 13.65 -12.20
C MET A 122 2.72 12.19 -12.59
N THR A 123 1.89 11.90 -13.61
CA THR A 123 1.72 10.53 -14.11
C THR A 123 3.00 10.00 -14.74
N MET A 124 3.69 10.82 -15.54
CA MET A 124 4.96 10.45 -16.15
C MET A 124 6.02 10.15 -15.10
N LEU A 125 6.16 11.00 -14.08
CA LEU A 125 7.08 10.76 -12.96
C LEU A 125 6.73 9.48 -12.19
N SER A 126 5.44 9.21 -12.00
CA SER A 126 4.99 7.95 -11.39
C SER A 126 5.40 6.72 -12.19
N LEU A 127 5.35 6.80 -13.53
CA LEU A 127 5.75 5.72 -14.42
C LEU A 127 7.26 5.50 -14.37
N GLN A 128 8.03 6.59 -14.45
CA GLN A 128 9.50 6.55 -14.31
C GLN A 128 9.92 5.93 -12.99
N HIS A 129 9.30 6.34 -11.87
CA HIS A 129 9.54 5.74 -10.56
C HIS A 129 9.24 4.23 -10.56
N ARG A 130 8.09 3.80 -11.11
CA ARG A 130 7.73 2.37 -11.19
C ARG A 130 8.71 1.57 -12.05
N TRP A 131 9.19 2.13 -13.15
CA TRP A 131 10.18 1.51 -14.02
C TRP A 131 11.52 1.35 -13.32
N ALA A 132 12.01 2.39 -12.64
CA ALA A 132 13.24 2.32 -11.84
C ALA A 132 13.16 1.23 -10.75
N GLN A 133 11.98 1.02 -10.17
CA GLN A 133 11.74 -0.02 -9.15
C GLN A 133 11.59 -1.44 -9.72
N THR A 134 11.38 -1.60 -11.03
CA THR A 134 11.06 -2.90 -11.64
C THR A 134 12.20 -3.92 -11.57
N PRO A 135 13.47 -3.56 -11.89
CA PRO A 135 14.61 -4.47 -11.72
C PRO A 135 14.77 -4.92 -10.26
N TRP A 136 14.70 -3.99 -9.31
CA TRP A 136 14.82 -4.27 -7.88
C TRP A 136 13.70 -5.19 -7.36
N ARG A 137 12.45 -4.95 -7.80
CA ARG A 137 11.31 -5.83 -7.48
C ARG A 137 11.46 -7.23 -8.09
N ARG A 138 12.05 -7.36 -9.28
CA ARG A 138 12.34 -8.67 -9.88
C ARG A 138 13.42 -9.41 -9.08
N PHE A 139 14.47 -8.71 -8.67
CA PHE A 139 15.54 -9.27 -7.84
C PHE A 139 15.04 -9.74 -6.48
N LYS A 140 14.33 -8.89 -5.72
CA LYS A 140 13.74 -9.27 -4.41
C LYS A 140 12.84 -10.50 -4.51
N ARG A 141 12.05 -10.60 -5.58
CA ARG A 141 11.15 -11.73 -5.81
C ARG A 141 11.92 -13.03 -6.05
N ARG A 142 13.00 -12.98 -6.82
CA ARG A 142 13.89 -14.14 -7.01
C ARG A 142 14.46 -14.60 -5.67
N LEU A 143 15.03 -13.68 -4.89
CA LEU A 143 15.56 -13.99 -3.56
C LEU A 143 14.50 -14.60 -2.62
N SER A 144 13.27 -14.06 -2.59
CA SER A 144 12.21 -14.61 -1.75
C SER A 144 11.79 -16.02 -2.17
N THR A 145 11.79 -16.30 -3.48
CA THR A 145 11.47 -17.63 -4.00
C THR A 145 12.55 -18.65 -3.65
N GLU A 146 13.83 -18.28 -3.79
CA GLU A 146 14.96 -19.13 -3.39
C GLU A 146 15.00 -19.41 -1.88
N LEU A 147 14.71 -18.40 -1.05
CA LEU A 147 14.63 -18.61 0.40
C LEU A 147 13.45 -19.52 0.78
N SER A 148 12.32 -19.38 0.10
CA SER A 148 11.14 -20.20 0.33
C SER A 148 11.35 -21.65 -0.12
N SER A 149 12.06 -21.87 -1.23
CA SER A 149 12.39 -23.21 -1.73
C SER A 149 13.37 -23.92 -0.78
N LEU A 150 14.38 -23.22 -0.26
CA LEU A 150 15.29 -23.73 0.75
C LEU A 150 14.58 -24.07 2.06
N ALA A 151 13.68 -23.20 2.53
CA ALA A 151 12.87 -23.47 3.72
C ALA A 151 11.97 -24.70 3.54
N ALA A 152 11.37 -24.88 2.35
CA ALA A 152 10.56 -26.05 2.03
C ALA A 152 11.39 -27.35 1.98
N LEU A 153 12.60 -27.30 1.41
CA LEU A 153 13.54 -28.43 1.40
C LEU A 153 14.01 -28.80 2.81
N ALA A 154 14.35 -27.81 3.63
CA ALA A 154 14.74 -28.00 5.03
C ALA A 154 13.58 -28.58 5.87
N TYR A 155 12.36 -28.12 5.64
CA TYR A 155 11.16 -28.66 6.27
C TYR A 155 10.91 -30.12 5.86
N ALA A 156 10.99 -30.44 4.56
CA ALA A 156 10.79 -31.79 4.04
C ALA A 156 11.84 -32.78 4.54
N THR A 157 13.11 -32.36 4.61
CA THR A 157 14.21 -33.17 5.16
C THR A 157 14.08 -33.39 6.66
N ARG A 158 13.72 -32.36 7.43
CA ARG A 158 13.44 -32.49 8.86
C ARG A 158 12.25 -33.42 9.14
N ARG A 159 11.19 -33.34 8.34
CA ARG A 159 10.03 -34.23 8.45
C ARG A 159 10.40 -35.69 8.19
N ARG A 160 11.17 -35.98 7.14
CA ARG A 160 11.69 -37.34 6.87
C ARG A 160 12.56 -37.88 7.99
N ALA A 161 13.38 -37.03 8.62
CA ALA A 161 14.24 -37.44 9.73
C ALA A 161 13.45 -37.79 11.01
N LEU A 162 12.29 -37.15 11.21
CA LEU A 162 11.37 -37.46 12.32
C LEU A 162 10.55 -38.73 12.02
N GLU A 163 10.03 -38.89 10.81
CA GLU A 163 9.31 -40.11 10.39
C GLU A 163 10.23 -41.36 10.41
N GLY A 164 11.53 -41.20 10.18
CA GLY A 164 12.53 -42.28 10.31
C GLY A 164 12.94 -42.63 11.76
N ARG A 165 12.58 -41.80 12.76
CA ARG A 165 12.89 -42.05 14.18
C ARG A 165 11.77 -42.74 14.94
N ASP A 166 10.53 -42.71 14.45
CA ASP A 166 9.38 -43.37 15.08
C ASP A 166 9.16 -44.83 14.64
N GLY A 167 10.03 -45.39 13.79
CA GLY A 167 9.92 -46.77 13.28
C GLY A 167 10.39 -47.88 14.22
N GLY A 168 10.66 -47.58 15.50
CA GLY A 168 11.44 -48.41 16.41
C GLY A 168 10.73 -48.89 17.68
N TYR A 169 9.45 -49.28 17.63
CA TYR A 169 8.89 -50.17 18.66
C TYR A 169 7.70 -50.96 18.10
N ARG A 170 7.95 -52.23 17.74
CA ARG A 170 6.90 -53.21 17.40
C ARG A 170 6.79 -54.16 18.60
N GLU A 171 5.91 -53.83 19.52
CA GLU A 171 5.51 -54.73 20.60
C GLU A 171 4.67 -55.86 20.01
N THR A 172 5.13 -57.09 20.25
CA THR A 172 4.47 -58.32 19.84
C THR A 172 3.24 -58.57 20.71
N THR A 173 2.03 -58.44 20.17
CA THR A 173 0.87 -59.14 20.72
C THR A 173 -0.02 -59.65 19.59
N SER A 174 -0.15 -60.97 19.53
CA SER A 174 -1.05 -61.71 18.63
C SER A 174 -2.52 -61.37 18.93
N PRO A 175 -3.40 -61.27 17.92
CA PRO A 175 -4.83 -61.07 18.15
C PRO A 175 -5.53 -62.42 18.40
N PRO A 176 -6.52 -62.49 19.31
CA PRO A 176 -7.42 -63.63 19.35
C PRO A 176 -8.40 -63.58 18.18
N THR A 177 -8.60 -64.74 17.58
CA THR A 177 -9.58 -65.02 16.53
C THR A 177 -11.01 -64.91 17.08
N GLY A 178 -11.89 -64.20 16.36
CA GLY A 178 -13.29 -64.03 16.73
C GLY A 178 -14.19 -63.73 15.53
N ARG A 179 -14.81 -64.79 14.98
CA ARG A 179 -15.90 -64.75 13.99
C ARG A 179 -17.11 -63.96 14.52
N GLY A 180 -17.83 -63.26 13.63
CA GLY A 180 -19.29 -63.17 13.78
C GLY A 180 -20.00 -61.95 13.17
N ARG A 181 -20.67 -62.20 12.03
CA ARG A 181 -22.01 -61.71 11.62
C ARG A 181 -22.29 -60.21 11.43
N ASN A 182 -22.48 -59.87 10.15
CA ASN A 182 -23.64 -59.19 9.55
C ASN A 182 -24.85 -58.94 10.48
N VAL A 183 -25.36 -57.70 10.53
CA VAL A 183 -26.80 -57.35 10.41
C VAL A 183 -26.96 -55.89 9.89
N ARG A 184 -27.93 -55.71 8.97
CA ARG A 184 -28.45 -54.45 8.41
C ARG A 184 -29.38 -53.70 9.38
N GLY A 185 -29.50 -52.37 9.21
CA GLY A 185 -30.65 -51.55 9.65
C GLY A 185 -30.24 -50.08 9.67
N SER A 186 -30.67 -49.20 8.76
CA SER A 186 -32.00 -48.62 8.48
C SER A 186 -32.47 -47.59 9.51
N HIS A 187 -32.87 -46.43 8.99
CA HIS A 187 -33.57 -45.28 9.59
C HIS A 187 -32.74 -44.41 10.54
N ALA A 188 -32.79 -43.07 10.50
CA ALA A 188 -33.57 -42.10 9.74
C ALA A 188 -32.73 -40.82 9.60
#